data_AF-A0A494WXV9-F1
#
_entry.id   AF-A0A494WXV9-F1
#
_cell.length_a   1.000
_cell.length_b   1.000
_cell.length_c   1.000
_cell.angle_alpha   90.00
_cell.angle_beta   90.00
_cell.angle_gamma   90.00
#
_symmetry.space_group_name_H-M   'P 1'
#
loop_
_entity.id
_entity.type
_entity.pdbx_description
1 polymer ?
#
loop_
_entity_poly.entity_id
_entity_poly.type
_entity_poly.pdbx_seq_one_letter_code
_entity_poly.pdbx_strand_id
1 'polypeptide(L)' 'MDRADLLRWIRCDGSGIVDRFLPLGARAELEGVIRDGRHEVDADAYLMFVSIRALLCKDGMTSCESDREAGQIMALLNA' A
#
# COMPACT_ATOMS: atom_id res chain seq x y z
N MET A 1 13.87 -6.58 0.76
CA MET A 1 13.98 -6.19 -0.67
C MET A 1 14.45 -4.73 -0.74
N ASP A 2 15.14 -4.28 -1.80
CA ASP A 2 15.41 -2.84 -1.97
C ASP A 2 14.25 -2.10 -2.66
N ARG A 3 14.23 -0.77 -2.58
CA ARG A 3 13.14 0.06 -3.14
C ARG A 3 13.03 -0.07 -4.66
N ALA A 4 14.15 -0.16 -5.37
CA ALA A 4 14.14 -0.19 -6.83
C ALA A 4 13.54 -1.51 -7.34
N ASP A 5 13.87 -2.62 -6.67
CA ASP A 5 13.29 -3.93 -6.93
C ASP A 5 11.78 -3.93 -6.69
N LEU A 6 11.33 -3.34 -5.58
CA LEU A 6 9.91 -3.25 -5.25
C LEU A 6 9.14 -2.38 -6.24
N LEU A 7 9.69 -1.23 -6.64
CA LEU A 7 9.09 -0.38 -7.68
C LEU A 7 8.98 -1.12 -9.02
N ARG A 8 10.02 -1.86 -9.41
CA ARG A 8 9.99 -2.67 -10.63
C ARG A 8 8.91 -3.74 -10.54
N TRP A 9 8.79 -4.41 -9.40
CA TRP A 9 7.76 -5.42 -9.18
C TRP A 9 6.35 -4.83 -9.26
N ILE A 10 6.08 -3.71 -8.58
CA ILE A 10 4.77 -3.04 -8.62
C ILE A 10 4.40 -2.63 -10.05
N ARG A 11 5.36 -2.11 -10.82
CA ARG A 11 5.13 -1.72 -12.22
C ARG A 11 4.82 -2.91 -13.13
N CYS A 12 5.31 -4.11 -12.79
CA CYS A 12 5.06 -5.33 -13.56
C CYS A 12 3.82 -6.11 -13.09
N ASP A 13 3.54 -6.14 -11.79
CA ASP A 13 2.52 -6.98 -11.15
C ASP A 13 1.95 -6.31 -9.88
N GLY A 14 1.45 -5.08 -10.02
CA GLY A 14 0.86 -4.34 -8.90
C GLY A 14 -0.38 -5.04 -8.31
N SER A 15 -1.22 -5.65 -9.17
CA SER A 15 -2.37 -6.43 -8.72
C SER A 15 -1.95 -7.62 -7.86
N GLY A 16 -0.89 -8.33 -8.24
CA GLY A 16 -0.38 -9.47 -7.46
C GLY A 16 0.25 -9.09 -6.13
N ILE A 17 0.61 -7.81 -5.92
CA ILE A 17 0.98 -7.31 -4.59
C ILE A 17 -0.26 -7.12 -3.72
N VAL A 18 -1.31 -6.49 -4.24
CA VAL A 18 -2.56 -6.33 -3.49
C VAL A 18 -3.14 -7.70 -3.14
N ASP A 19 -3.22 -8.62 -4.10
CA ASP A 19 -3.79 -9.95 -3.85
C ASP A 19 -3.03 -10.75 -2.79
N ARG A 20 -1.71 -10.57 -2.68
CA ARG A 20 -0.86 -11.34 -1.74
C ARG A 20 -0.67 -10.69 -0.38
N PHE A 21 -0.72 -9.36 -0.30
CA PHE A 21 -0.31 -8.62 0.89
C PHE A 21 -1.41 -7.73 1.47
N LEU A 22 -2.59 -7.66 0.85
CA LEU A 22 -3.70 -6.90 1.39
C LEU A 22 -4.10 -7.44 2.78
N PRO A 23 -4.02 -6.61 3.84
CA PRO A 23 -4.39 -7.05 5.18
C PRO A 23 -5.87 -7.43 5.30
N LEU A 24 -6.15 -8.43 6.13
CA LEU A 24 -7.52 -8.78 6.49
C LEU A 24 -8.20 -7.54 7.13
N GLY A 25 -9.30 -7.09 6.55
CA GLY A 25 -10.05 -5.93 7.05
C GLY A 25 -9.77 -4.61 6.33
N ALA A 26 -8.70 -4.50 5.52
CA ALA A 26 -8.37 -3.26 4.81
C ALA A 26 -9.50 -2.73 3.91
N ARG A 27 -10.29 -3.64 3.29
CA ARG A 27 -11.49 -3.25 2.51
C ARG A 27 -12.61 -2.70 3.39
N ALA A 28 -12.84 -3.30 4.55
CA ALA A 28 -13.85 -2.83 5.49
C ALA A 28 -13.47 -1.47 6.12
N GLU A 29 -12.17 -1.26 6.36
CA GLU A 29 -11.64 0.04 6.78
C GLU A 29 -11.85 1.11 5.71
N LEU A 30 -11.52 0.80 4.44
CA LEU A 30 -11.75 1.70 3.32
C LEU A 30 -13.24 2.05 3.16
N GLU A 31 -14.13 1.06 3.26
CA GLU A 31 -15.59 1.29 3.24
C GLU A 31 -16.05 2.20 4.38
N GLY A 32 -15.45 2.08 5.57
CA GLY A 32 -15.66 3.01 6.69
C GLY A 32 -15.27 4.44 6.32
N VAL A 33 -14.07 4.63 5.79
CA VAL A 33 -13.54 5.96 5.41
C VAL A 33 -14.40 6.61 4.32
N ILE A 34 -14.78 5.85 3.29
CA ILE A 34 -15.64 6.34 2.20
C ILE A 34 -17.03 6.71 2.74
N ARG A 35 -17.63 5.84 3.56
CA ARG A 35 -18.96 6.05 4.14
C ARG A 35 -19.03 7.25 5.06
N ASP A 36 -17.97 7.51 5.82
CA ASP A 36 -17.90 8.67 6.69
C ASP A 36 -17.85 9.99 5.89
N GLY A 37 -17.64 9.93 4.57
CA GLY A 37 -17.77 11.05 3.63
C GLY A 37 -16.76 12.18 3.86
N ARG A 38 -15.78 11.97 4.74
CA ARG A 38 -14.82 13.00 5.15
C ARG A 38 -13.70 13.20 4.14
N HIS A 39 -13.45 12.20 3.29
CA HIS A 39 -12.32 12.19 2.36
C HIS A 39 -12.71 11.57 1.02
N GLU A 40 -12.34 12.25 -0.07
CA GLU A 40 -12.24 11.62 -1.38
C GLU A 40 -10.97 10.76 -1.37
N VAL A 41 -11.14 9.44 -1.39
CA VAL A 41 -10.03 8.48 -1.35
C VAL A 41 -10.07 7.65 -2.63
N ASP A 42 -8.94 7.64 -3.34
CA ASP A 42 -8.70 6.65 -4.39
C ASP A 42 -8.57 5.27 -3.75
N ALA A 43 -9.54 4.41 -4.02
CA ALA A 43 -9.64 3.07 -3.46
C ALA A 43 -8.44 2.20 -3.83
N ASP A 44 -7.98 2.27 -5.08
CA ASP A 44 -6.89 1.44 -5.56
C ASP A 44 -5.55 1.93 -4.99
N ALA A 45 -5.36 3.24 -4.90
CA ALA A 45 -4.19 3.83 -4.24
C ALA A 45 -4.12 3.45 -2.75
N TYR A 46 -5.26 3.47 -2.04
CA TYR A 46 -5.33 3.05 -0.65
C TYR A 46 -4.97 1.57 -0.49
N LEU A 47 -5.57 0.69 -1.29
CA LEU A 47 -5.31 -0.76 -1.22
C LEU A 47 -3.85 -1.09 -1.56
N MET A 48 -3.27 -0.41 -2.54
CA MET A 48 -1.86 -0.52 -2.89
C MET A 48 -0.96 -0.10 -1.73
N PHE A 49 -1.23 1.07 -1.13
CA PHE A 49 -0.46 1.59 0.00
C PHE A 49 -0.44 0.63 1.19
N VAL A 50 -1.60 0.16 1.63
CA VAL A 50 -1.68 -0.75 2.79
C VAL A 50 -1.04 -2.12 2.51
N SER A 51 -1.06 -2.57 1.25
CA SER A 51 -0.41 -3.81 0.83
C SER A 51 1.12 -3.68 0.81
N ILE A 52 1.64 -2.57 0.29
CA ILE A 52 3.09 -2.26 0.33
C ILE A 52 3.57 -2.14 1.78
N ARG A 53 2.82 -1.43 2.62
CA ARG A 53 3.13 -1.31 4.05
C ARG A 53 3.20 -2.68 4.73
N ALA A 54 2.20 -3.54 4.49
CA ALA A 54 2.17 -4.88 5.06
C ALA A 54 3.35 -5.76 4.60
N LEU A 55 3.71 -5.67 3.32
CA LEU A 55 4.91 -6.31 2.77
C LEU A 55 6.18 -5.83 3.49
N LEU A 56 6.36 -4.52 3.66
CA LEU A 56 7.54 -3.94 4.31
C LEU A 56 7.63 -4.34 5.80
N CYS A 57 6.50 -4.34 6.51
CA CYS A 57 6.42 -4.87 7.88
C CYS A 57 6.82 -6.35 7.93
N LYS A 58 6.35 -7.17 6.98
CA LYS A 58 6.71 -8.59 6.89
C LYS A 58 8.21 -8.80 6.62
N ASP A 59 8.83 -7.89 5.87
CA ASP A 59 10.28 -7.87 5.61
C ASP A 59 11.10 -7.31 6.79
N GLY A 60 10.46 -6.96 7.92
CA GLY A 60 11.13 -6.61 9.18
C GLY A 60 11.20 -5.11 9.48
N MET A 61 10.57 -4.25 8.69
CA MET A 61 10.46 -2.82 9.03
C MET A 61 9.47 -2.61 10.18
N THR A 62 9.77 -1.60 11.01
CA THR A 62 8.81 -1.15 12.03
C THR A 62 7.62 -0.41 11.39
N SER A 63 6.49 -0.31 12.10
CA SER A 63 5.28 0.33 11.56
C SER A 63 5.55 1.74 11.02
N CYS A 64 6.23 2.59 11.81
CA CYS A 64 6.49 3.97 11.40
C CYS A 64 7.42 4.07 10.18
N GLU A 65 8.41 3.20 10.08
CA GLU A 65 9.32 3.15 8.93
C GLU A 65 8.60 2.64 7.68
N SER A 66 7.77 1.61 7.84
CA SER A 66 6.97 1.03 6.75
C SER A 66 5.95 2.03 6.18
N ASP A 67 5.29 2.84 7.02
CA ASP A 67 4.37 3.90 6.58
C ASP A 67 5.11 4.93 5.72
N ARG A 68 6.29 5.37 6.19
CA ARG A 68 7.10 6.36 5.49
C ARG A 68 7.61 5.84 4.14
N GLU A 69 8.13 4.62 4.10
CA GLU A 69 8.67 4.03 2.88
C GLU A 69 7.56 3.68 1.87
N ALA A 70 6.42 3.17 2.34
CA ALA A 70 5.24 2.96 1.49
C ALA A 70 4.77 4.27 0.84
N GLY A 71 4.76 5.37 1.60
CA GLY A 71 4.43 6.69 1.07
C GLY A 71 5.41 7.17 -0.01
N GLN A 72 6.71 6.94 0.18
CA GLN A 72 7.72 7.28 -0.83
C GLN A 72 7.56 6.45 -2.11
N ILE A 73 7.28 5.15 -1.97
CA ILE A 73 7.02 4.28 -3.12
C ILE A 73 5.79 4.76 -3.88
N MET A 74 4.69 5.07 -3.18
CA MET A 74 3.47 5.60 -3.81
C MET A 74 3.73 6.92 -4.56
N ALA A 75 4.52 7.83 -3.97
CA ALA A 75 4.88 9.08 -4.65
C ALA A 75 5.70 8.83 -5.94
N LEU A 76 6.59 7.84 -5.94
CA LEU A 76 7.42 7.47 -7.10
C LEU A 76 6.65 6.68 -8.18
N LEU A 77 5.50 6.11 -7.85
CA LEU A 77 4.59 5.49 -8.83
C LEU A 77 3.75 6.52 -9.57
N ASN A 78 3.46 7.66 -8.93
CA ASN A 78 2.63 8.75 -9.46
C ASN A 78 3.45 9.90 -10.10
N ALA A 79 4.78 9.76 -10.16
CA ALA A 79 5.70 10.71 -10.80
C ALA A 79 5.93 10.38 -12.28
#